data_AF-A0A178B1Y8-F1
#
_entry.id   AF-A0A178B1Y8-F1
#
_cell.length_a   1.000
_cell.length_b   1.000
_cell.length_c   1.000
_cell.angle_alpha   90.00
_cell.angle_beta   90.00
_cell.angle_gamma   90.00
#
_symmetry.space_group_name_H-M   'P 1'
#
loop_
_entity.id
_entity.type
_entity.pdbx_description
1 polymer ?
#
loop_
_entity_poly.entity_id
_entity_poly.type
_entity_poly.pdbx_seq_one_letter_code
_entity_poly.pdbx_strand_id
1 'polypeptide(L)'
;MSQYSKNIATQDYLLPHFTHTIALLSSDRSRTLRVPIGLQPPRVASCWAGIPALHGTFKVTKEDGEGVKFLVEKRTDYGPVGWKELFPGIECKVEVLEGWDQFGMMRGDGAVALGG
;
A
#
# COMPACT_ATOMS: atom_id res chain seq x y z
N MET A 1 -15.38 21.74 -18.12
CA MET A 1 -15.59 21.46 -16.69
C MET A 1 -15.80 19.95 -16.54
N SER A 2 -14.86 19.29 -15.85
CA SER A 2 -14.65 17.85 -15.90
C SER A 2 -15.79 17.06 -15.24
N GLN A 3 -16.18 15.96 -15.88
CA GLN A 3 -17.26 15.04 -15.50
C GLN A 3 -17.08 14.37 -14.12
N TYR A 4 -15.96 14.65 -13.45
CA TYR A 4 -15.58 14.14 -12.13
C TYR A 4 -16.27 14.83 -10.94
N SER A 5 -16.86 16.02 -11.11
CA SER A 5 -17.45 16.75 -9.98
C SER A 5 -18.84 16.27 -9.54
N LYS A 6 -19.44 15.26 -10.20
CA LYS A 6 -20.85 14.85 -9.97
C LYS A 6 -21.05 13.60 -9.11
N ASN A 7 -20.01 12.86 -8.73
CA ASN A 7 -20.15 11.57 -8.01
C ASN A 7 -19.49 11.49 -6.61
N ILE A 8 -18.92 12.58 -6.09
CA ILE A 8 -18.35 12.56 -4.72
C ILE A 8 -19.48 12.51 -3.66
N ALA A 9 -20.71 12.89 -4.02
CA ALA A 9 -21.86 12.92 -3.13
C ALA A 9 -22.57 11.56 -2.90
N THR A 10 -22.00 10.40 -3.25
CA THR A 10 -22.79 9.15 -3.33
C THR A 10 -22.24 7.92 -2.60
N GLN A 11 -21.22 8.01 -1.75
CA GLN A 11 -20.76 6.83 -1.00
C GLN A 11 -20.43 7.14 0.45
N ASP A 12 -21.46 7.43 1.25
CA ASP A 12 -21.36 7.66 2.70
C ASP A 12 -20.73 6.48 3.46
N TYR A 13 -20.62 5.32 2.81
CA TYR A 13 -19.98 4.12 3.35
C TYR A 13 -18.47 4.02 3.07
N LEU A 14 -17.93 4.79 2.12
CA LEU A 14 -16.56 4.59 1.65
C LEU A 14 -15.55 4.91 2.74
N LEU A 15 -15.61 6.11 3.33
CA LEU A 15 -14.71 6.50 4.42
C LEU A 15 -14.92 5.61 5.66
N PRO A 16 -16.16 5.36 6.13
CA PRO A 16 -16.39 4.39 7.20
C PRO A 16 -15.81 3.02 6.93
N HIS A 17 -15.89 2.51 5.69
CA HIS A 17 -15.30 1.22 5.33
C HIS A 17 -13.79 1.22 5.57
N PHE A 18 -13.06 2.23 5.08
CA PHE A 18 -11.62 2.35 5.34
C PHE A 18 -11.30 2.38 6.84
N THR A 19 -12.04 3.18 7.62
CA THR A 19 -11.87 3.26 9.08
C THR A 19 -12.09 1.91 9.76
N HIS A 20 -13.16 1.19 9.40
CA HIS A 20 -13.45 -0.11 9.99
C HIS A 20 -12.42 -1.17 9.57
N THR A 21 -11.95 -1.17 8.32
CA THR A 21 -10.88 -2.08 7.88
C THR A 21 -9.60 -1.85 8.66
N ILE A 22 -9.18 -0.60 8.86
CA ILE A 22 -8.00 -0.27 9.67
C ILE A 22 -8.21 -0.73 11.12
N ALA A 23 -9.37 -0.44 11.72
CA ALA A 23 -9.68 -0.84 13.08
C ALA A 23 -9.65 -2.37 13.26
N LEU A 24 -10.25 -3.10 12.31
CA LEU A 24 -10.28 -4.57 12.32
C LEU A 24 -8.87 -5.16 12.26
N LEU A 25 -8.03 -4.63 11.37
CA LEU A 25 -6.66 -5.13 11.16
C LEU A 25 -5.65 -4.61 12.20
N SER A 26 -5.99 -3.61 13.00
CA SER A 26 -5.09 -3.01 14.00
C SER A 26 -4.63 -4.01 15.10
N SER A 27 -5.46 -5.01 15.37
CA SER A 27 -5.17 -6.06 16.36
C SER A 27 -4.44 -7.26 15.75
N ASP A 28 -4.27 -7.30 14.43
CA ASP A 28 -3.62 -8.43 13.77
C ASP A 28 -2.18 -8.60 14.25
N ARG A 29 -1.78 -9.87 14.35
CA ARG A 29 -0.42 -10.30 14.66
C ARG A 29 -0.02 -11.27 13.57
N SER A 30 0.26 -10.71 12.40
CA SER A 30 0.61 -11.45 11.19
C SER A 30 1.66 -12.51 11.52
N ARG A 31 1.42 -13.73 11.03
CA ARG A 31 2.28 -14.88 11.29
C ARG A 31 3.15 -15.16 10.08
N THR A 32 4.35 -15.62 10.35
CA THR A 32 5.27 -16.11 9.33
C THR A 32 4.64 -17.23 8.50
N LEU A 33 4.76 -17.14 7.17
CA LEU A 33 4.32 -18.18 6.25
C LEU A 33 5.16 -19.45 6.46
N ARG A 34 4.48 -20.57 6.69
CA ARG A 34 5.10 -21.90 6.73
C ARG A 34 4.74 -22.63 5.45
N VAL A 35 5.73 -22.87 4.58
CA VAL A 35 5.54 -23.66 3.37
C VAL A 35 5.61 -25.15 3.73
N PRO A 36 4.55 -25.94 3.49
CA PRO A 36 4.57 -27.38 3.74
C PRO A 36 5.66 -28.10 2.94
N ILE A 37 6.15 -29.21 3.49
CA ILE A 37 7.14 -30.06 2.82
C ILE A 37 6.56 -30.57 1.49
N GLY A 38 7.35 -30.47 0.42
CA GLY A 38 6.95 -30.93 -0.92
C GLY A 38 6.20 -29.88 -1.75
N LEU A 39 5.94 -28.69 -1.21
CA LEU A 39 5.40 -27.56 -1.96
C LEU A 39 6.48 -26.53 -2.28
N GLN A 40 6.36 -25.95 -3.48
CA GLN A 40 7.23 -24.84 -3.88
C GLN A 40 6.82 -23.56 -3.14
N PRO A 41 7.78 -22.77 -2.65
CA PRO A 41 7.48 -21.47 -2.07
C PRO A 41 6.83 -20.53 -3.10
N PRO A 42 5.90 -19.64 -2.69
CA PRO A 42 5.33 -18.65 -3.58
C PRO A 42 6.40 -17.65 -4.03
N ARG A 43 6.21 -17.09 -5.23
CA ARG A 43 6.93 -15.88 -5.65
C ARG A 43 6.32 -14.69 -4.91
N VAL A 44 7.15 -13.92 -4.22
CA VAL A 44 6.71 -12.75 -3.46
C VAL A 44 7.32 -11.50 -4.09
N ALA A 45 6.47 -10.48 -4.29
CA ALA A 45 6.90 -9.17 -4.70
C ALA A 45 6.24 -8.11 -3.82
N SER A 46 7.00 -7.06 -3.46
CA SER A 46 6.49 -5.84 -2.88
C SER A 46 6.68 -4.68 -3.87
N CYS A 47 5.59 -3.99 -4.17
CA CYS A 47 5.59 -2.85 -5.07
C CYS A 47 5.29 -1.58 -4.26
N TRP A 48 6.15 -0.57 -4.39
CA TRP A 48 6.04 0.70 -3.69
C TRP A 48 5.75 1.83 -4.67
N ALA A 49 4.84 2.72 -4.30
CA ALA A 49 4.69 4.02 -4.93
C ALA A 49 5.94 4.89 -4.66
N GLY A 50 6.48 5.55 -5.69
CA GLY A 50 7.69 6.38 -5.58
C GLY A 50 7.43 7.83 -5.14
N ILE A 51 6.16 8.28 -5.17
CA ILE A 51 5.77 9.62 -4.71
C ILE A 51 4.57 9.56 -3.74
N PRO A 52 4.46 10.51 -2.79
CA PRO A 52 3.31 10.58 -1.88
C PRO A 52 2.05 11.01 -2.63
N ALA A 53 0.88 10.55 -2.18
CA ALA A 53 -0.41 10.92 -2.77
C ALA A 53 -0.95 12.28 -2.28
N LEU A 54 -0.59 12.68 -1.07
CA LEU A 54 -1.11 13.85 -0.38
C LEU A 54 0.00 14.89 -0.20
N HIS A 55 0.32 15.60 -1.28
CA HIS A 55 1.40 16.60 -1.31
C HIS A 55 1.09 17.84 -0.43
N GLY A 56 1.47 17.79 0.85
CA GLY A 56 1.44 18.95 1.76
C GLY A 56 0.05 19.45 2.17
N THR A 57 -1.02 18.82 1.68
CA THR A 57 -2.42 19.15 1.99
C THR A 57 -2.92 18.49 3.26
N PHE A 58 -2.22 17.46 3.74
CA PHE A 58 -2.56 16.73 4.96
C PHE A 58 -1.39 16.81 5.95
N LYS A 59 -1.66 17.27 7.17
CA LYS A 59 -0.67 17.29 8.27
C LYS A 59 -0.89 16.06 9.13
N VAL A 60 0.05 15.12 9.08
CA VAL A 60 0.04 13.94 9.96
C VAL A 60 0.18 14.39 11.41
N THR A 61 -0.76 13.99 12.24
CA THR A 61 -0.70 14.19 13.68
C THR A 61 -0.23 12.90 14.37
N LYS A 62 -0.04 12.95 15.70
CA LYS A 62 0.37 11.75 16.46
C LYS A 62 -0.71 10.68 16.46
N GLU A 63 -1.96 11.07 16.27
CA GLU A 63 -3.14 10.22 16.28
C GLU A 63 -3.30 9.40 14.99
N ASP A 64 -2.72 9.86 13.87
CA ASP A 64 -2.83 9.16 12.58
C ASP A 64 -1.89 7.93 12.47
N GLY A 65 -0.87 7.87 13.33
CA GLY A 65 0.11 6.79 13.39
C GLY A 65 1.20 6.86 12.31
N GLU A 66 2.30 6.13 12.52
CA GLU A 66 3.44 6.11 11.59
C GLU A 66 3.08 5.51 10.21
N GLY A 67 2.06 4.63 10.19
CA GLY A 67 1.63 3.91 8.99
C GLY A 67 0.95 4.76 7.93
N VAL A 68 0.57 6.01 8.20
CA VAL A 68 0.00 6.92 7.18
C VAL A 68 1.06 7.79 6.50
N LYS A 69 2.30 7.81 7.02
CA LYS A 69 3.35 8.69 6.52
C LYS A 69 3.69 8.45 5.06
N PHE A 70 3.56 7.21 4.57
CA PHE A 70 3.81 6.91 3.16
C PHE A 70 2.86 7.63 2.18
N LEU A 71 1.69 8.10 2.66
CA LEU A 71 0.76 8.87 1.83
C LEU A 71 1.15 10.34 1.71
N VAL A 72 1.94 10.88 2.64
CA VAL A 72 2.27 12.31 2.72
C VAL A 72 3.74 12.63 2.48
N GLU A 73 4.64 11.70 2.82
CA GLU A 73 6.08 11.88 2.78
C GLU A 73 6.68 10.94 1.73
N LYS A 74 7.67 11.45 0.97
CA LYS A 74 8.41 10.60 0.05
C LYS A 74 9.20 9.58 0.85
N ARG A 75 8.97 8.31 0.56
CA ARG A 75 9.68 7.21 1.20
C ARG A 75 11.16 7.21 0.80
N THR A 76 12.02 6.78 1.71
CA THR A 76 13.47 6.61 1.50
C THR A 76 13.96 5.21 1.84
N ASP A 77 13.16 4.42 2.57
CA ASP A 77 13.43 3.04 2.99
C ASP A 77 12.80 2.01 2.02
N TYR A 78 13.12 2.11 0.73
CA TYR A 78 12.68 1.12 -0.25
C TYR A 78 13.39 -0.22 -0.01
N GLY A 79 12.61 -1.28 0.22
CA GLY A 79 13.12 -2.62 0.48
C GLY A 79 11.98 -3.61 0.74
N PRO A 80 12.30 -4.86 1.13
CA PRO A 80 11.28 -5.81 1.56
C PRO A 80 10.66 -5.39 2.90
N VAL A 81 11.35 -4.55 3.70
CA VAL A 81 10.89 -4.06 5.01
C VAL A 81 10.38 -5.25 5.84
N GLY A 82 9.23 -5.13 6.50
CA GLY A 82 8.59 -6.16 7.32
C GLY A 82 8.15 -7.44 6.58
N TRP A 83 8.27 -7.48 5.24
CA TRP A 83 7.89 -8.67 4.47
C TRP A 83 8.91 -9.80 4.62
N LYS A 84 10.20 -9.51 4.85
CA LYS A 84 11.23 -10.56 4.96
C LYS A 84 11.00 -11.46 6.19
N GLU A 85 10.47 -10.89 7.26
CA GLU A 85 10.13 -11.58 8.51
C GLU A 85 8.90 -12.49 8.35
N LEU A 86 8.01 -12.14 7.42
CA LEU A 86 6.82 -12.94 7.10
C LEU A 86 7.11 -14.10 6.15
N PHE A 87 8.16 -14.01 5.32
CA PHE A 87 8.50 -15.01 4.30
C PHE A 87 9.97 -15.48 4.41
N PRO A 88 10.37 -16.15 5.50
CA PRO A 88 11.76 -16.54 5.72
C PRO A 88 12.22 -17.54 4.66
N GLY A 89 13.40 -17.29 4.09
CA GLY A 89 13.97 -18.12 3.02
C GLY A 89 13.28 -17.96 1.66
N ILE A 90 12.30 -17.07 1.54
CA ILE A 90 11.67 -16.72 0.25
C ILE A 90 12.22 -15.36 -0.18
N GLU A 91 12.71 -15.31 -1.42
CA GLU A 91 13.13 -14.04 -2.01
C GLU A 91 11.91 -13.15 -2.26
N CYS A 92 11.96 -11.93 -1.72
CA CYS A 92 10.96 -10.90 -1.98
C CYS A 92 11.53 -9.91 -2.98
N LYS A 93 11.00 -9.91 -4.20
CA LYS A 93 11.35 -8.91 -5.22
C LYS A 93 10.78 -7.56 -4.80
N VAL A 94 11.60 -6.52 -4.81
CA VAL A 94 11.15 -5.16 -4.48
C VAL A 94 11.14 -4.34 -5.75
N GLU A 95 10.00 -3.70 -6.02
CA GLU A 95 9.85 -2.77 -7.13
C GLU A 95 9.38 -1.41 -6.61
N VAL A 96 9.93 -0.35 -7.18
CA VAL A 96 9.52 1.03 -6.89
C VAL A 96 9.01 1.63 -8.19
N LEU A 97 7.75 2.01 -8.20
CA LEU A 97 7.11 2.68 -9.32
C LEU A 97 7.39 4.18 -9.20
N GLU A 98 8.54 4.59 -9.70
CA GLU A 98 8.95 5.98 -9.73
C GLU A 98 7.94 6.84 -10.50
N GLY A 99 7.63 8.02 -9.95
CA GLY A 99 6.67 8.95 -10.53
C GLY A 99 5.20 8.61 -10.29
N TRP A 100 4.88 7.49 -9.63
CA TRP A 100 3.51 7.11 -9.30
C TRP A 100 3.20 7.19 -7.81
N ASP A 101 2.01 7.69 -7.48
CA ASP A 101 1.43 7.63 -6.14
C ASP A 101 0.59 6.36 -5.91
N GLN A 102 0.18 6.12 -4.67
CA GLN A 102 -0.59 4.93 -4.25
C GLN A 102 -1.88 4.70 -5.06
N PHE A 103 -2.56 5.76 -5.48
CA PHE A 103 -3.81 5.67 -6.25
C PHE A 103 -3.54 5.69 -7.75
N GLY A 104 -2.57 6.50 -8.20
CA GLY A 104 -2.15 6.62 -9.59
C GLY A 104 -1.61 5.30 -10.14
N MET A 105 -0.86 4.55 -9.35
CA MET A 105 -0.32 3.24 -9.74
C MET A 105 -1.40 2.17 -9.97
N MET A 106 -2.65 2.40 -9.53
CA MET A 106 -3.73 1.42 -9.62
C MET A 106 -4.63 1.60 -10.85
N ARG A 107 -4.31 2.54 -11.75
CA ARG A 107 -5.14 2.84 -12.93
C ARG A 107 -4.32 3.19 -14.17
N GLY A 108 -4.90 2.98 -15.36
CA GLY A 108 -4.30 3.38 -16.64
C GLY A 108 -2.85 2.91 -16.78
N ASP A 109 -1.97 3.79 -17.24
CA ASP A 109 -0.54 3.52 -17.42
C ASP A 109 0.17 3.11 -16.12
N GLY A 110 -0.30 3.59 -14.96
CA GLY A 110 0.22 3.18 -13.67
C GLY A 110 -0.05 1.70 -13.38
N ALA A 111 -1.25 1.22 -13.70
CA ALA A 111 -1.60 -0.19 -13.54
C ALA A 111 -0.83 -1.09 -14.51
N VAL A 112 -0.56 -0.61 -15.73
CA VAL A 112 0.30 -1.32 -16.69
C VAL A 112 1.73 -1.42 -16.14
N ALA A 113 2.27 -0.32 -15.61
CA ALA A 113 3.60 -0.32 -14.98
C ALA A 113 3.68 -1.25 -13.76
N LEU A 114 2.58 -1.39 -13.00
CA LEU A 114 2.50 -2.30 -11.84
C LEU A 114 2.39 -3.77 -12.25
N GLY A 115 1.75 -4.07 -13.38
CA GLY A 115 1.52 -5.43 -13.87
C GLY A 115 2.77 -6.14 -14.39
N GLY A 116 3.80 -5.38 -14.77
CA GLY A 116 5.02 -5.89 -15.39
C GLY A 116 4.88 -6.16 -16.89
#